data_AF-A0A090WZ98-F1
#
_entry.id   AF-A0A090WZ98-F1
#
_cell.length_a   1.000
_cell.length_b   1.000
_cell.length_c   1.000
_cell.angle_alpha   90.00
_cell.angle_beta   90.00
_cell.angle_gamma   90.00
#
_symmetry.space_group_name_H-M   'P 1'
#
loop_
_entity.id
_entity.type
_entity.pdbx_description
1 polymer ?
#
loop_
_entity_poly.entity_id
_entity_poly.type
_entity_poly.pdbx_seq_one_letter_code
_entity_poly.pdbx_strand_id
1 'polypeptide(L)' 'MAKESSFSEVPLWQVINELEVQYDIVIDAGKIDAEQMFSGTFTHNDKNIALQSVTIPLKLSYAITGGKNVEFYNYESN' A
#
# COMPACT_ATOMS: atom_id res chain seq x y z
N MET A 1 2.83 22.03 -3.90
CA MET A 1 2.77 20.93 -2.93
C MET A 1 2.01 19.81 -3.62
N ALA A 2 2.69 18.72 -4.00
CA ALA A 2 2.00 17.58 -4.60
C ALA A 2 1.05 17.00 -3.54
N LYS A 3 -0.19 16.72 -3.93
CA LYS A 3 -1.23 16.12 -3.05
C LYS A 3 -1.41 14.63 -3.32
N GLU A 4 -0.51 14.08 -4.13
CA GLU A 4 -0.54 12.71 -4.62
C GLU A 4 0.86 12.29 -5.03
N SER A 5 1.14 10.99 -4.88
CA SER A 5 2.33 10.33 -5.40
C SER A 5 1.92 9.45 -6.57
N SER A 6 2.71 9.47 -7.64
CA SER A 6 2.52 8.61 -8.81
C SER A 6 3.67 7.62 -8.95
N PHE A 7 3.31 6.38 -9.25
CA PHE A 7 4.22 5.26 -9.40
C PHE A 7 3.94 4.58 -10.73
N SER A 8 4.99 4.20 -11.45
CA SER A 8 4.88 3.54 -12.74
C SER A 8 5.99 2.51 -12.83
N GLU A 9 5.59 1.24 -12.90
CA GLU A 9 6.49 0.09 -13.01
C GLU A 9 7.55 0.03 -11.89
N VAL A 10 7.10 0.26 -10.65
CA VAL A 10 7.96 0.16 -9.46
C VAL A 10 7.57 -1.07 -8.65
N PRO A 11 8.51 -1.68 -7.91
CA PRO A 11 8.17 -2.76 -7.01
C PRO A 11 7.33 -2.24 -5.83
N LEU A 12 6.38 -3.07 -5.38
CA LEU A 12 5.42 -2.73 -4.33
C LEU A 12 6.09 -2.31 -3.01
N TRP A 13 7.23 -2.90 -2.65
CA TRP A 13 7.97 -2.50 -1.45
C TRP A 13 8.36 -1.01 -1.45
N GLN A 14 8.62 -0.41 -2.62
CA GLN A 14 8.90 1.04 -2.69
C GLN A 14 7.66 1.86 -2.37
N VAL A 15 6.51 1.45 -2.90
CA VAL A 15 5.22 2.10 -2.67
C VAL A 15 4.85 2.00 -1.18
N ILE A 16 5.08 0.84 -0.58
CA ILE A 16 4.86 0.60 0.84
C ILE A 16 5.72 1.54 1.69
N ASN A 17 7.02 1.59 1.44
CA ASN A 17 7.94 2.45 2.20
C ASN A 17 7.52 3.93 2.12
N GLU A 18 7.08 4.40 0.95
CA GLU A 18 6.55 5.75 0.80
C GLU A 18 5.27 5.96 1.62
N LEU A 19 4.34 5.01 1.62
CA LEU A 19 3.12 5.10 2.43
C LEU A 19 3.43 5.16 3.94
N GLU A 20 4.39 4.36 4.40
CA GLU A 20 4.85 4.37 5.80
C GLU A 20 5.38 5.75 6.19
N VAL A 21 6.23 6.35 5.35
CA VAL A 21 6.81 7.69 5.57
C VAL A 21 5.75 8.80 5.51
N GLN A 22 4.84 8.77 4.54
CA GLN A 22 3.83 9.82 4.35
C GLN A 22 2.77 9.81 5.47
N TYR A 23 2.42 8.64 6.00
CA TYR A 23 1.32 8.49 6.96
C TYR A 23 1.74 8.11 8.38
N ASP A 24 3.04 7.94 8.66
CA ASP A 24 3.57 7.49 9.95
C ASP A 24 2.92 6.16 10.39
N ILE A 25 2.82 5.22 9.43
CA ILE A 25 2.27 3.87 9.61
C ILE A 25 3.34 2.81 9.34
N VAL A 26 3.07 1.58 9.78
CA VAL A 26 3.92 0.42 9.48
C VAL A 26 3.08 -0.58 8.69
N ILE A 27 3.53 -0.97 7.50
CA ILE A 27 2.84 -1.92 6.63
C ILE A 27 3.63 -3.22 6.59
N ASP A 28 3.06 -4.27 7.17
CA ASP A 28 3.58 -5.62 7.06
C ASP A 28 3.13 -6.24 5.74
N ALA A 29 4.09 -6.41 4.84
CA ALA A 29 3.91 -7.07 3.55
C ALA A 29 4.59 -8.45 3.49
N GLY A 30 4.91 -9.07 4.64
CA GLY A 30 5.60 -10.36 4.69
C GLY A 30 4.78 -11.54 4.15
N LYS A 31 3.46 -11.36 3.99
CA LYS A 31 2.51 -12.36 3.48
C LYS A 31 2.16 -12.19 2.00
N ILE A 32 2.75 -11.21 1.34
CA ILE A 32 2.49 -10.89 -0.07
C ILE A 32 3.79 -10.83 -0.86
N ASP A 33 3.68 -10.77 -2.18
CA ASP A 33 4.82 -10.54 -3.06
C ASP A 33 5.12 -9.04 -3.12
N ALA A 34 6.14 -8.60 -2.37
CA ALA A 34 6.57 -7.21 -2.33
C ALA A 34 7.42 -6.80 -3.57
N GLU A 35 7.84 -7.77 -4.39
CA GLU A 35 8.55 -7.54 -5.65
C GLU A 35 7.59 -7.30 -6.82
N GLN A 36 6.29 -7.56 -6.63
CA GLN A 36 5.25 -7.31 -7.61
C GLN A 36 5.28 -5.86 -8.11
N MET A 37 5.27 -5.71 -9.43
CA MET A 37 5.27 -4.39 -10.05
C MET A 37 3.91 -3.71 -9.89
N PHE A 38 3.94 -2.49 -9.36
CA PHE A 38 2.80 -1.63 -9.18
C PHE A 38 2.90 -0.42 -10.10
N SER A 39 1.77 -0.07 -10.70
CA SER A 39 1.59 1.17 -11.46
C SER A 39 0.27 1.80 -11.02
N GLY A 40 0.33 3.01 -10.51
CA GLY A 40 -0.83 3.70 -9.97
C GLY A 40 -0.45 4.97 -9.22
N THR A 41 -1.47 5.68 -8.76
CA THR A 41 -1.31 6.93 -8.05
C THR A 41 -2.11 6.87 -6.76
N PHE A 42 -1.57 7.43 -5.68
CA PHE A 42 -2.31 7.60 -4.43
C PHE A 42 -2.31 9.05 -3.98
N THR A 43 -3.44 9.51 -3.42
CA THR A 43 -3.55 10.84 -2.82
C THR A 43 -2.97 10.85 -1.41
N HIS A 44 -2.37 11.95 -0.97
CA HIS A 44 -1.89 12.15 0.40
C HIS A 44 -2.99 12.57 1.38
N ASN A 45 -4.19 12.87 0.90
CA ASN A 45 -5.28 13.37 1.74
C ASN A 45 -5.80 12.32 2.74
N ASP A 46 -5.91 11.06 2.29
CA ASP A 46 -6.56 10.00 3.05
C ASP A 46 -5.81 8.68 2.93
N LYS A 47 -5.24 8.21 4.04
CA LYS A 47 -4.51 6.94 4.09
C LYS A 47 -5.36 5.75 3.62
N ASN A 48 -6.65 5.73 3.97
CA ASN A 48 -7.54 4.64 3.56
C ASN A 48 -7.70 4.60 2.04
N ILE A 49 -7.85 5.76 1.41
CA ILE A 49 -7.94 5.85 -0.06
C ILE A 49 -6.61 5.43 -0.68
N ALA A 50 -5.48 5.89 -0.13
CA ALA A 50 -4.16 5.52 -0.63
C ALA A 50 -3.90 4.02 -0.55
N LEU A 51 -4.20 3.38 0.58
CA LEU A 51 -4.08 1.93 0.76
C LEU A 51 -4.98 1.19 -0.24
N GLN A 52 -6.24 1.60 -0.40
CA GLN A 52 -7.15 1.00 -1.38
C GLN A 52 -6.63 1.14 -2.82
N SER A 53 -6.10 2.30 -3.21
CA SER A 53 -5.53 2.52 -4.55
C SER A 53 -4.36 1.59 -4.86
N VAL A 54 -3.61 1.17 -3.83
CA VAL A 54 -2.52 0.21 -3.97
C VAL A 54 -3.04 -1.23 -3.96
N THR A 55 -3.92 -1.57 -3.02
CA THR A 55 -4.34 -2.97 -2.84
C THR A 55 -5.35 -3.45 -3.89
N ILE A 56 -6.26 -2.60 -4.37
CA ILE A 56 -7.29 -2.95 -5.38
C ILE A 56 -6.67 -3.50 -6.68
N PRO A 57 -5.75 -2.80 -7.36
CA PRO A 57 -5.17 -3.29 -8.62
C PRO A 57 -4.29 -4.53 -8.40
N LEU A 58 -3.72 -4.68 -7.21
CA LEU A 58 -2.88 -5.82 -6.85
C LEU A 58 -3.67 -7.01 -6.31
N LYS A 59 -5.01 -6.92 -6.23
CA LYS A 59 -5.86 -7.98 -5.68
C LYS A 59 -5.48 -8.34 -4.23
N LEU A 60 -5.05 -7.33 -3.48
CA LEU A 60 -4.69 -7.44 -2.08
C LEU A 60 -5.79 -6.86 -1.19
N SER A 61 -5.76 -7.26 0.06
CA SER A 61 -6.53 -6.67 1.14
C SER A 61 -5.58 -6.23 2.26
N TYR A 62 -6.06 -5.33 3.10
CA TYR A 62 -5.30 -4.81 4.22
C TYR A 62 -6.12 -4.86 5.51
N ALA A 63 -5.45 -5.10 6.63
CA ALA A 63 -6.04 -5.10 7.96
C ALA A 63 -5.25 -4.16 8.87
N ILE A 64 -5.93 -3.24 9.56
CA ILE A 64 -5.27 -2.30 10.47
C ILE A 64 -5.18 -2.95 11.85
N THR A 65 -3.98 -3.39 12.24
CA THR A 65 -3.69 -4.13 13.48
C THR A 65 -3.11 -3.19 14.54
N GLY A 66 -3.93 -2.31 15.11
CA GLY A 66 -3.50 -1.46 16.23
C GLY A 66 -3.04 -0.06 15.84
N GLY A 67 -3.94 0.70 15.21
CA GLY A 67 -3.82 2.15 15.00
C GLY A 67 -2.84 2.58 13.91
N LYS A 68 -1.57 2.15 14.03
CA LYS A 68 -0.48 2.48 13.11
C LYS A 68 0.00 1.28 12.27
N ASN A 69 -0.20 0.06 12.74
CA ASN A 69 0.20 -1.11 11.96
C ASN A 69 -0.91 -1.52 10.99
N VAL A 70 -0.50 -1.90 9.79
CA VAL A 70 -1.34 -2.36 8.70
C VAL A 70 -0.71 -3.65 8.17
N GLU A 71 -1.49 -4.70 7.97
CA GLU A 71 -1.03 -5.96 7.41
C GLU A 71 -1.65 -6.13 6.03
N PHE A 72 -0.83 -6.37 5.00
CA PHE A 72 -1.28 -6.70 3.66
C PHE A 72 -1.36 -8.22 3.48
N TYR A 73 -2.42 -8.68 2.83
CA TYR A 73 -2.66 -10.09 2.57
C TYR A 73 -3.45 -10.30 1.27
N ASN A 74 -3.23 -11.42 0.59
CA ASN A 74 -3.97 -11.81 -0.61
C ASN A 74 -5.39 -12.28 -0.25
N TYR A 75 -6.41 -11.89 -1.02
CA TYR A 75 -7.79 -12.39 -0.81
C TYR A 75 -7.99 -13.84 -1.32
N GLU A 76 -7.08 -14.37 -2.13
CA GLU A 76 -7.21 -15.68 -2.81
C GLU A 76 -6.81 -16.90 -1.96
N SER A 77 -6.74 -16.77 -0.63
CA SER A 77 -6.73 -17.95 0.26
C SER A 77 -8.15 -18.36 0.63
N ASN A 78 -8.90 -18.91 -0.32
CA ASN A 78 -10.08 -19.75 -0.08
C ASN A 78 -10.09 -20.92 -1.05
#